data_AF-A0AAV3UJL3-F1
#
_entry.id   AF-A0AAV3UJL3-F1
#
_cell.length_a   1.000
_cell.length_b   1.000
_cell.length_c   1.000
_cell.angle_alpha   90.00
_cell.angle_beta   90.00
_cell.angle_gamma   90.00
#
_symmetry.space_group_name_H-M   'P 1'
#
loop_
_entity.id
_entity.type
_entity.pdbx_description
1 polymer ?
#
loop_
_entity_poly.entity_id
_entity_poly.type
_entity_poly.pdbx_seq_one_letter_code
_entity_poly.pdbx_strand_id
1 'polypeptide(L)' 'MIEKQTSIESADVESRFVGCVSCSTILDLTESHPVIIQKKTNELDEEIMISYHFCSGDCRGQWKRENGYDSDSVAY' A
#
# COMPACT_ATOMS: atom_id res chain seq x y z
N MET A 1 -35.07 -31.34 -3.30
CA MET A 1 -34.13 -30.69 -4.24
C MET A 1 -33.56 -29.50 -3.48
N ILE A 2 -32.31 -29.59 -3.03
CA ILE A 2 -31.70 -28.57 -2.17
C ILE A 2 -31.07 -27.53 -3.09
N GLU A 3 -31.54 -26.30 -2.99
CA GLU A 3 -31.04 -25.16 -3.75
C GLU A 3 -29.58 -24.93 -3.40
N LYS A 4 -28.77 -24.90 -4.46
CA LYS A 4 -27.32 -24.72 -4.43
C LYS A 4 -27.06 -23.27 -3.98
N GLN A 5 -26.70 -23.05 -2.72
CA GLN A 5 -26.19 -21.76 -2.28
C GLN A 5 -24.79 -21.57 -2.86
N THR A 6 -24.72 -20.96 -4.04
CA THR A 6 -23.54 -20.25 -4.52
C THR A 6 -23.69 -18.81 -4.07
N SER A 7 -22.90 -18.39 -3.09
CA SER A 7 -22.69 -16.98 -2.79
C SER A 7 -21.22 -16.78 -2.44
N ILE A 8 -20.40 -16.69 -3.48
CA ILE A 8 -19.12 -15.98 -3.42
C ILE A 8 -19.21 -14.93 -4.53
N GLU A 9 -19.99 -13.90 -4.23
CA GLU A 9 -19.96 -12.58 -4.86
C GLU A 9 -19.43 -11.70 -3.70
N SER A 10 -18.42 -10.84 -3.82
CA SER A 10 -17.98 -10.10 -5.00
C SER A 10 -16.60 -9.48 -4.73
N ALA A 11 -15.74 -9.48 -5.76
CA ALA A 11 -14.87 -8.39 -6.15
C ALA A 11 -13.72 -7.96 -5.20
N ASP A 12 -12.55 -8.58 -5.41
CA ASP A 12 -11.26 -7.86 -5.40
C ASP A 12 -11.28 -6.84 -6.57
N VAL A 13 -12.09 -5.78 -6.44
CA VAL A 13 -11.76 -4.54 -7.12
C VAL A 13 -10.56 -4.03 -6.34
N GLU A 14 -9.36 -4.30 -6.87
CA GLU A 14 -8.19 -3.49 -6.56
C GLU A 14 -8.67 -2.04 -6.56
N SER A 15 -8.74 -1.43 -5.36
CA SER A 15 -9.36 -0.13 -5.20
C SER A 15 -8.56 0.84 -6.05
N ARG A 16 -9.12 1.24 -7.20
CA ARG A 16 -8.46 2.13 -8.17
C ARG A 16 -7.92 3.40 -7.51
N PHE A 17 -8.54 3.78 -6.39
CA PHE A 17 -8.16 4.94 -5.63
C PHE A 17 -7.59 4.55 -4.27
N VAL A 18 -6.50 5.21 -3.88
CA VAL A 18 -5.87 5.08 -2.55
C VAL A 18 -5.64 6.46 -1.95
N GLY A 19 -5.61 6.56 -0.62
CA GLY A 19 -5.23 7.81 0.06
C GLY A 19 -3.72 7.96 0.19
N CYS A 20 -3.20 9.17 -0.01
CA CYS A 20 -1.85 9.50 0.39
C CYS A 20 -1.68 9.28 1.91
N VAL A 21 -0.66 8.52 2.30
CA VAL A 21 -0.38 8.20 3.71
C VAL A 21 -0.12 9.45 4.56
N SER A 22 0.41 10.52 3.96
CA SER A 22 0.79 11.74 4.67
C SER A 22 -0.34 12.76 4.81
N CYS A 23 -1.18 12.95 3.79
CA CYS A 23 -2.18 14.02 3.76
C CYS A 23 -3.59 13.58 3.32
N SER A 24 -3.81 12.27 3.13
CA SER A 24 -5.09 11.67 2.73
C SER A 24 -5.63 12.12 1.37
N THR A 25 -4.84 12.83 0.55
CA THR A 25 -5.20 13.14 -0.84
C THR A 25 -5.46 11.86 -1.62
N ILE A 26 -6.58 11.79 -2.33
CA ILE A 26 -6.95 10.63 -3.14
C ILE A 26 -6.04 10.55 -4.38
N LEU A 27 -5.50 9.37 -4.63
CA LEU A 27 -4.60 9.04 -5.73
C LEU A 27 -5.27 7.99 -6.61
N ASP A 28 -5.18 8.17 -7.93
CA ASP A 28 -5.50 7.11 -8.88
C ASP A 28 -4.27 6.21 -9.03
N LEU A 29 -4.42 4.91 -8.76
CA LEU A 29 -3.35 3.93 -8.85
C LEU A 29 -2.87 3.71 -10.29
N THR A 30 -3.63 4.12 -11.31
CA THR A 30 -3.19 4.06 -12.71
C THR A 30 -2.23 5.18 -13.07
N GLU A 31 -2.17 6.24 -12.27
CA GLU A 31 -1.30 7.39 -12.49
C GLU A 31 0.05 7.20 -11.80
N SER A 32 1.11 7.78 -12.36
CA SER A 32 2.44 7.73 -11.73
C SER A 32 2.47 8.57 -10.45
N HIS A 33 2.88 7.96 -9.34
CA HIS A 33 3.04 8.63 -8.06
C HIS A 33 4.13 7.96 -7.22
N PRO A 34 4.73 8.68 -6.25
CA PRO A 34 5.73 8.07 -5.37
C PRO A 34 5.13 6.97 -4.50
N VAL A 35 5.81 5.82 -4.45
CA VAL A 35 5.44 4.66 -3.64
C VAL A 35 6.67 4.17 -2.85
N ILE A 36 6.45 3.66 -1.65
CA ILE A 36 7.43 2.88 -0.88
C ILE A 36 6.85 1.49 -0.67
N ILE A 37 7.63 0.45 -1.00
CA ILE A 37 7.26 -0.95 -0.76
C ILE A 37 8.13 -1.47 0.38
N GLN A 38 7.50 -2.06 1.38
CA GLN A 38 8.17 -2.65 2.53
C GLN A 38 7.77 -4.12 2.67
N LYS A 39 8.77 -5.00 2.72
CA LYS A 39 8.58 -6.37 3.21
C LYS A 39 8.53 -6.37 4.74
N LYS A 40 7.53 -7.04 5.30
CA LYS A 40 7.44 -7.33 6.73
C LYS A 40 7.12 -8.80 6.92
N THR A 41 7.47 -9.34 8.07
CA THR A 41 7.01 -10.66 8.51
C THR A 41 5.87 -10.45 9.50
N ASN A 42 4.75 -11.13 9.29
CA ASN A 42 3.62 -11.07 10.22
C ASN A 42 3.86 -11.97 11.45
N GLU A 43 2.89 -12.04 12.36
CA GLU A 43 2.96 -12.86 13.58
C GLU A 43 3.01 -14.38 13.31
N LEU A 44 2.74 -14.81 12.07
CA LEU A 44 2.73 -16.20 11.62
C LEU A 44 4.01 -16.57 10.85
N ASP A 45 5.05 -15.74 10.92
CA ASP A 45 6.29 -15.89 10.14
C ASP A 45 6.08 -15.83 8.61
N GLU A 46 4.96 -15.26 8.15
CA GLU A 46 4.69 -15.10 6.72
C GLU A 46 5.19 -13.74 6.24
N GLU A 47 5.81 -13.74 5.07
CA GLU A 47 6.27 -12.52 4.41
C GLU A 47 5.10 -11.80 3.72
N ILE A 48 4.87 -10.56 4.12
CA ILE A 48 3.87 -9.66 3.55
C ILE A 48 4.54 -8.44 2.93
N MET A 49 3.94 -7.92 1.85
CA MET A 49 4.36 -6.67 1.23
C MET A 49 3.35 -5.57 1.56
N ILE A 50 3.85 -4.44 2.08
CA ILE A 50 3.04 -3.25 2.35
C ILE A 50 3.49 -2.14 1.39
N SER A 51 2.56 -1.58 0.64
CA SER A 51 2.78 -0.41 -0.21
C SER A 51 2.24 0.86 0.47
N TYR A 52 3.08 1.88 0.57
CA TYR A 52 2.72 3.22 1.03
C TYR A 52 2.72 4.18 -0.15
N HIS A 53 1.57 4.81 -0.40
CA HIS A 53 1.35 5.68 -1.56
C HIS A 53 1.38 7.16 -1.15
N PHE A 54 2.01 8.01 -1.98
CA PHE A 54 2.18 9.43 -1.69
C PHE A 54 1.75 10.29 -2.87
N CYS A 55 1.14 11.45 -2.61
CA CYS A 55 0.76 12.37 -3.67
C CYS A 55 1.92 13.20 -4.22
N SER A 56 3.04 13.27 -3.49
CA SER A 56 4.19 14.08 -3.86
C SER A 56 5.49 13.54 -3.23
N GLY A 57 6.62 13.97 -3.79
CA GLY A 57 7.94 13.69 -3.22
C GLY A 57 8.11 14.28 -1.81
N ASP A 58 7.46 15.42 -1.53
CA ASP A 58 7.48 16.08 -0.23
C ASP A 58 6.74 15.27 0.83
N CYS A 59 5.53 14.78 0.52
CA CYS A 59 4.77 13.88 1.40
C CYS A 59 5.54 12.59 1.69
N ARG A 60 6.20 12.02 0.68
CA ARG A 60 7.08 10.85 0.86
C ARG A 60 8.27 11.21 1.77
N GLY A 61 8.93 12.34 1.52
CA GLY A 61 10.09 12.77 2.30
C GLY A 61 9.75 13.08 3.75
N GLN A 62 8.60 13.69 4.01
CA GLN A 62 8.08 13.91 5.35
C GLN A 62 7.84 12.58 6.07
N TRP A 63 7.10 11.67 5.45
CA TRP A 63 6.83 10.36 6.02
C TRP A 63 8.12 9.59 6.33
N LYS A 64 9.10 9.64 5.42
CA LYS A 64 10.42 9.02 5.63
C LYS A 64 11.11 9.56 6.88
N ARG A 65 11.15 10.89 7.07
CA ARG A 65 11.74 11.52 8.26
C ARG A 65 11.01 11.14 9.54
N GLU A 66 9.68 11.11 9.50
CA GLU A 66 8.85 10.71 10.65
C GLU A 66 9.06 9.25 11.05
N ASN A 67 9.38 8.39 10.09
CA ASN A 67 9.54 6.94 10.29
C ASN A 67 11.01 6.48 10.30
N GLY A 68 11.98 7.40 10.29
CA GLY A 68 13.41 7.06 10.34
C GLY A 68 13.98 6.39 9.09
N TYR A 69 13.31 6.52 7.93
CA TYR A 69 13.85 6.11 6.63
C TYR A 69 14.73 7.22 6.04
N ASP A 70 15.78 7.59 6.76
CA ASP A 70 16.82 8.43 6.18
C ASP A 70 17.58 7.57 5.13
N SER A 71 17.76 8.15 3.96
CA SER A 71 18.22 7.49 2.75
C SER A 71 19.61 6.87 2.96
N ASP A 72 19.75 5.54 3.00
CA ASP A 72 20.88 4.72 2.44
C ASP A 72 20.87 3.27 2.96
N SER A 73 19.72 2.59 2.92
CA SER A 73 19.71 1.12 3.00
C SER A 73 19.55 0.54 1.61
N VAL A 74 20.55 0.74 0.74
CA VAL A 74 20.76 -0.13 -0.42
C VAL A 74 21.33 -1.43 0.15
N ALA A 75 20.48 -2.45 0.29
CA ALA A 75 20.97 -3.80 0.53
C ALA A 75 21.70 -4.27 -0.74
N TYR A 76 23.01 -4.45 -0.64
CA TYR A 76 23.85 -5.11 -1.64
C TYR A 76 23.57 -6.62 -1.69
#